data_AF-A0AAV8XKK0-F1
#
_entry.id   AF-A0AAV8XKK0-F1
#
_cell.length_a   1.000
_cell.length_b   1.000
_cell.length_c   1.000
_cell.angle_alpha   90.00
_cell.angle_beta   90.00
_cell.angle_gamma   90.00
#
_symmetry.space_group_name_H-M   'P 1'
#
loop_
_entity.id
_entity.type
_entity.pdbx_description
1 polymer ?
#
loop_
_entity_poly.entity_id
_entity_poly.type
_entity_poly.pdbx_seq_one_letter_code
_entity_poly.pdbx_strand_id
1 'polypeptide(L)'
;MDGLSDTQRIEILILLGCGDKIRTQKQVCEIFNTKYPDSRISQSTVSRIENKFRELGNVTNIPKSGRKRILDDEQKLDILLDIQDNPHKPTRQVAADNDVSNTT
;
A
#
# COMPACT_ATOMS: atom_id res chain seq x y z
N MET A 1 -6.64 -4.64 -4.78
CA MET A 1 -7.58 -3.66 -4.17
C MET A 1 -7.47 -2.30 -4.84
N ASP A 2 -6.44 -2.08 -5.67
CA ASP A 2 -6.24 -0.89 -6.47
C ASP A 2 -7.47 -0.63 -7.35
N GLY A 3 -8.09 0.53 -7.16
CA GLY A 3 -9.30 0.96 -7.89
C GLY A 3 -10.49 1.31 -7.01
N LEU A 4 -10.61 0.72 -5.82
CA LEU A 4 -11.66 1.11 -4.86
C LEU A 4 -11.20 2.27 -3.99
N SER A 5 -12.10 3.20 -3.67
CA SER A 5 -11.90 4.17 -2.60
C SER A 5 -12.10 3.51 -1.23
N ASP A 6 -11.60 4.13 -0.17
CA ASP A 6 -11.84 3.66 1.20
C ASP A 6 -13.34 3.68 1.54
N THR A 7 -14.07 4.69 1.06
CA THR A 7 -15.53 4.76 1.19
C THR A 7 -16.23 3.56 0.57
N GLN A 8 -15.82 3.15 -0.64
CA GLN A 8 -16.40 1.96 -1.28
C GLN A 8 -16.05 0.67 -0.54
N ARG A 9 -14.84 0.56 0.04
CA ARG A 9 -14.47 -0.59 0.88
C ARG A 9 -15.32 -0.64 2.16
N ILE A 10 -15.55 0.51 2.79
CA ILE A 10 -16.44 0.63 3.97
C ILE A 10 -17.87 0.23 3.59
N GLU A 11 -18.36 0.69 2.44
CA GLU A 11 -19.69 0.32 1.96
C GLU A 11 -19.83 -1.20 1.76
N ILE A 12 -18.82 -1.86 1.20
CA ILE A 12 -18.79 -3.32 1.06
C ILE A 12 -18.91 -3.99 2.44
N LEU A 13 -18.20 -3.51 3.46
CA LEU A 13 -18.29 -4.04 4.83
C LEU A 13 -19.67 -3.80 5.46
N ILE A 14 -20.27 -2.64 5.24
CA ILE A 14 -21.64 -2.32 5.70
C ILE A 14 -22.65 -3.27 5.04
N LEU A 15 -22.52 -3.51 3.73
CA LEU A 15 -23.39 -4.43 3.00
C LEU A 15 -23.24 -5.88 3.50
N LEU A 16 -22.02 -6.29 3.81
CA LEU A 16 -21.71 -7.59 4.41
C LEU A 16 -22.43 -7.78 5.74
N GLY A 17 -22.48 -6.72 6.55
CA GLY A 17 -23.17 -6.71 7.83
C GLY A 17 -22.37 -7.37 8.95
N CYS A 18 -23.00 -7.49 10.12
CA CYS A 18 -22.41 -7.95 11.37
C CYS A 18 -23.44 -8.77 12.17
N GLY A 19 -22.96 -9.74 12.95
CA GLY A 19 -23.79 -10.56 13.85
C GLY A 19 -24.79 -11.43 13.07
N ASP A 20 -26.07 -11.34 13.42
CA ASP A 20 -27.12 -12.18 12.84
C ASP A 20 -27.58 -11.72 11.44
N LYS A 21 -27.14 -10.53 10.98
CA LYS A 21 -27.50 -9.95 9.68
C LYS A 21 -26.31 -9.96 8.74
N ILE A 22 -25.80 -11.14 8.42
CA ILE A 22 -24.70 -11.32 7.48
C ILE A 22 -25.24 -11.67 6.09
N ARG A 23 -24.85 -10.88 5.09
CA ARG A 23 -25.08 -11.22 3.68
C ARG A 23 -23.92 -12.08 3.16
N THR A 24 -24.22 -12.94 2.21
CA THR A 24 -23.17 -13.69 1.51
C THR A 24 -22.33 -12.73 0.65
N GLN A 25 -21.05 -13.05 0.47
CA GLN A 25 -20.16 -12.26 -0.39
C GLN A 25 -20.68 -12.14 -1.84
N LYS A 26 -21.41 -13.16 -2.33
CA LYS A 26 -22.07 -13.14 -3.64
C LYS A 26 -23.16 -12.07 -3.70
N GLN A 27 -24.06 -12.02 -2.72
CA GLN A 27 -25.11 -10.99 -2.65
C GLN A 27 -24.51 -9.59 -2.55
N VAL A 28 -23.47 -9.41 -1.73
CA VAL A 28 -22.77 -8.11 -1.62
C VAL A 28 -22.18 -7.69 -2.95
N CYS A 29 -21.53 -8.63 -3.66
CA CYS A 29 -20.97 -8.39 -4.99
C CYS A 29 -22.05 -7.96 -5.99
N GLU A 30 -23.20 -8.62 -6.00
CA GLU A 30 -24.33 -8.29 -6.88
C GLU A 30 -24.91 -6.90 -6.58
N ILE A 31 -25.16 -6.60 -5.30
CA ILE A 31 -25.67 -5.30 -4.86
C ILE A 31 -24.68 -4.19 -5.21
N PHE A 32 -23.40 -4.38 -4.90
CA PHE A 32 -22.36 -3.39 -5.17
C PHE A 32 -22.21 -3.14 -6.68
N ASN A 33 -22.16 -4.19 -7.50
CA ASN A 33 -22.02 -4.06 -8.95
C ASN A 33 -23.26 -3.45 -9.62
N THR A 34 -24.45 -3.63 -9.02
CA THR A 34 -25.67 -2.96 -9.48
C THR A 34 -25.61 -1.46 -9.20
N LYS A 35 -25.06 -1.07 -8.04
CA LYS A 35 -24.89 0.34 -7.66
C LYS A 35 -23.75 1.03 -8.43
N TYR A 36 -22.66 0.31 -8.71
CA TYR A 36 -21.46 0.82 -9.37
C TYR A 36 -21.16 0.03 -10.66
N PRO A 37 -21.92 0.26 -11.75
CA PRO A 37 -21.76 -0.49 -13.00
C PRO A 37 -20.40 -0.26 -13.67
N ASP A 38 -19.79 0.91 -13.47
CA ASP A 38 -18.47 1.27 -14.05
C ASP A 38 -17.28 0.79 -13.20
N SER A 39 -17.53 0.28 -11.99
CA SER A 39 -16.49 -0.16 -11.04
C SER A 39 -16.81 -1.53 -10.46
N ARG A 40 -17.07 -2.49 -11.36
CA ARG A 40 -17.47 -3.84 -10.95
C ARG A 40 -16.35 -4.54 -10.21
N ILE A 41 -16.72 -5.21 -9.13
CA ILE A 41 -15.85 -6.04 -8.31
C ILE A 41 -16.23 -7.52 -8.47
N SER A 42 -15.30 -8.39 -8.13
CA SER A 42 -15.53 -9.82 -8.01
C SER A 42 -15.88 -10.22 -6.57
N GLN A 43 -16.50 -11.38 -6.39
CA GLN A 43 -16.68 -11.97 -5.05
C GLN A 43 -15.34 -12.14 -4.32
N SER A 44 -14.27 -12.53 -5.03
CA SER A 44 -12.92 -12.64 -4.45
C SER A 44 -12.38 -11.30 -3.93
N THR A 45 -12.81 -10.18 -4.51
CA THR A 45 -12.47 -8.85 -4.01
C THR A 45 -13.17 -8.56 -2.70
N VAL A 46 -14.46 -8.91 -2.59
CA VAL A 46 -15.22 -8.82 -1.33
C VAL A 46 -14.56 -9.66 -0.23
N SER A 47 -14.20 -10.91 -0.52
CA SER A 47 -13.51 -11.80 0.42
C SER A 47 -12.18 -11.22 0.91
N ARG A 48 -11.35 -10.68 0.00
CA ARG A 48 -10.08 -10.05 0.40
C ARG A 48 -10.29 -8.83 1.30
N ILE A 49 -11.33 -8.04 1.04
CA ILE A 49 -11.66 -6.86 1.87
C ILE A 49 -12.09 -7.29 3.26
N GLU A 50 -12.98 -8.28 3.35
CA GLU A 50 -13.43 -8.85 4.62
C GLU A 50 -12.26 -9.41 5.42
N ASN A 51 -11.45 -10.29 4.82
CA ASN A 51 -10.33 -10.93 5.50
C ASN A 51 -9.32 -9.90 6.00
N LYS A 52 -8.94 -8.95 5.14
CA LYS A 52 -8.03 -7.88 5.52
C LYS A 52 -8.56 -7.06 6.69
N PHE A 53 -9.85 -6.72 6.67
CA PHE A 53 -10.45 -5.96 7.77
C PHE A 53 -10.45 -6.76 9.07
N ARG A 54 -10.75 -8.07 9.02
CA ARG A 54 -10.68 -8.95 10.19
C ARG A 54 -9.26 -9.11 10.75
N GLU A 55 -8.26 -9.16 9.87
CA GLU A 55 -6.85 -9.34 10.25
C GLU A 55 -6.19 -8.04 10.75
N LEU A 56 -6.40 -6.91 10.05
CA LEU A 56 -5.66 -5.67 10.27
C LEU A 56 -6.50 -4.54 10.90
N GLY A 57 -7.82 -4.68 10.96
CA GLY A 57 -8.74 -3.68 11.52
C GLY A 57 -8.89 -2.40 10.70
N ASN A 58 -8.36 -2.36 9.46
CA ASN A 58 -8.42 -1.16 8.61
C ASN A 58 -8.77 -1.49 7.16
N VAL A 59 -9.26 -0.46 6.45
CA VAL A 59 -9.64 -0.53 5.02
C VAL A 59 -8.61 0.14 4.10
N THR A 60 -7.71 0.96 4.67
CA THR A 60 -6.72 1.76 3.95
C THR A 60 -5.80 0.87 3.14
N ASN A 61 -5.43 1.28 1.92
CA ASN A 61 -4.47 0.51 1.12
C ASN A 61 -3.18 0.26 1.92
N ILE A 62 -2.69 -0.99 1.87
CA ILE A 62 -1.36 -1.29 2.40
C ILE A 62 -0.41 -0.52 1.49
N PRO A 63 0.48 0.34 2.03
CA PRO A 63 1.51 0.95 1.21
C PRO A 63 2.21 -0.17 0.47
N LYS A 64 2.20 -0.09 -0.87
CA LYS A 64 2.90 -1.09 -1.69
C LYS A 64 4.34 -1.08 -1.19
N SER A 65 4.81 -2.23 -0.69
CA SER A 65 6.22 -2.39 -0.40
C SER A 65 6.95 -2.12 -1.71
N GLY A 66 7.51 -0.92 -1.82
CA GLY A 66 8.25 -0.52 -2.99
C GLY A 66 9.46 -1.44 -3.17
N ARG A 67 10.17 -1.27 -4.29
CA ARG A 67 11.51 -1.84 -4.40
C ARG A 67 12.29 -1.44 -3.14
N LYS A 68 12.83 -2.42 -2.41
CA LYS A 68 13.69 -2.16 -1.24
C LYS A 68 14.70 -1.09 -1.63
N ARG A 69 14.79 -0.01 -0.85
CA ARG A 69 15.86 0.98 -1.03
C ARG A 69 17.17 0.22 -0.88
N ILE A 70 18.09 0.42 -1.81
CA ILE A 70 19.41 -0.24 -1.81
C ILE A 70 20.19 0.20 -0.56
N LEU A 71 19.92 1.42 -0.08
CA LEU A 71 20.55 2.02 1.09
C LEU A 71 19.69 1.86 2.35
N ASP A 72 20.30 1.36 3.41
CA ASP A 72 19.76 1.45 4.77
C ASP A 72 19.80 2.90 5.29
N ASP A 73 19.32 3.15 6.50
CA ASP A 73 19.24 4.51 7.05
C ASP A 73 20.58 5.00 7.61
N GLU A 74 21.49 4.09 7.97
CA GLU A 74 22.84 4.39 8.46
C GLU A 74 23.73 4.88 7.31
N GLN A 75 23.73 4.18 6.18
CA GLN A 75 24.41 4.58 4.95
C GLN A 75 23.92 5.93 4.41
N LYS A 76 22.62 6.23 4.57
CA LYS A 76 22.09 7.55 4.20
C LYS A 76 22.65 8.66 5.10
N LEU A 77 22.79 8.37 6.39
CA LEU A 77 23.34 9.33 7.34
C LEU A 77 24.81 9.61 7.04
N ASP A 78 25.61 8.58 6.76
CA ASP A 78 27.04 8.72 6.44
C ASP A 78 27.25 9.54 5.15
N ILE A 79 26.46 9.29 4.10
CA ILE A 79 26.48 10.10 2.88
C ILE A 79 26.11 11.56 3.16
N LEU A 80 25.11 11.81 4.02
CA LEU A 80 24.68 13.17 4.37
C LEU A 80 25.77 13.93 5.14
N LEU A 81 26.46 13.25 6.07
CA LEU A 81 27.57 13.83 6.81
C LEU A 81 28.76 14.15 5.90
N ASP A 82 29.11 13.25 4.98
CA ASP A 82 30.21 13.46 4.02
C ASP A 82 29.96 14.65 3.08
N ILE A 83 28.71 14.82 2.61
CA ILE A 83 28.32 15.98 1.82
C ILE A 83 28.31 17.26 2.67
N GLN A 84 27.88 17.18 3.93
CA GLN A 84 27.89 18.32 4.84
C GLN A 84 29.31 18.79 5.15
N ASP A 85 30.24 17.86 5.37
CA ASP A 85 31.64 18.15 5.67
C ASP A 85 32.40 18.68 4.45
N ASN A 86 32.06 18.22 3.24
CA ASN A 86 32.62 18.74 2.00
C ASN A 86 31.57 18.87 0.88
N PRO A 87 30.86 20.01 0.80
CA PRO A 87 29.81 20.24 -0.19
C PRO A 87 30.26 20.23 -1.65
N HIS A 88 31.56 20.38 -1.90
CA HIS A 88 32.14 20.38 -3.25
C HIS A 88 32.70 19.02 -3.66
N LYS A 89 32.56 18.00 -2.81
CA LYS A 89 33.02 16.66 -3.10
C LYS A 89 32.20 16.07 -4.25
N PRO A 90 32.85 15.55 -5.31
CA PRO A 90 32.12 15.00 -6.45
C PRO A 90 31.34 13.75 -6.05
N THR A 91 30.11 13.62 -6.54
CA THR A 91 29.18 12.54 -6.18
C THR A 91 29.77 11.14 -6.39
N ARG A 92 30.63 10.96 -7.41
CA ARG A 92 31.35 9.69 -7.64
C ARG A 92 32.27 9.31 -6.49
N GLN A 93 32.89 10.29 -5.85
CA GLN A 93 33.80 10.09 -4.75
C GLN A 93 33.03 9.81 -3.45
N VAL A 94 31.94 10.56 -3.20
CA VAL A 94 31.00 10.26 -2.10
C VAL A 94 30.46 8.82 -2.24
N ALA A 95 30.10 8.42 -3.46
CA ALA A 95 29.60 7.07 -3.73
C ALA A 95 30.66 5.98 -3.48
N ALA A 96 31.91 6.21 -3.91
CA ALA A 96 33.01 5.29 -3.66
C ALA A 96 33.34 5.17 -2.16
N ASP A 97 33.34 6.29 -1.43
CA ASP A 97 33.68 6.32 -0.01
C ASP A 97 32.62 5.66 0.87
N ASN A 98 31.38 5.57 0.38
CA ASN A 98 30.26 4.91 1.07
C ASN A 98 29.92 3.52 0.50
N ASP A 99 30.70 2.98 -0.45
CA ASP A 99 30.47 1.70 -1.15
C ASP A 99 29.06 1.60 -1.80
N VAL A 100 28.61 2.69 -2.43
CA VAL A 100 27.29 2.77 -3.07
C VAL A 100 27.40 3.01 -4.58
N SER A 101 26.40 2.55 -5.33
CA SER A 101 26.32 2.84 -6.76
C SER A 101 26.09 4.34 -6.98
N ASN A 102 26.94 4.96 -7.83
CA ASN A 102 26.73 6.35 -8.28
C ASN A 102 25.51 6.51 -9.23
N THR A 103 24.81 5.42 -9.53
CA THR A 103 23.55 5.39 -10.29
C THR A 103 22.51 4.75 -9.39
N THR A 104 21.92 5.53 -8.49
CA THR A 104 20.83 5.08 -7.59
C THR A 104 19.54 5.78 -7.95
#